data_AF-A0A137S552-F1
#
_entry.id   AF-A0A137S552-F1
#
_cell.length_a   1.000
_cell.length_b   1.000
_cell.length_c   1.000
_cell.angle_alpha   90.00
_cell.angle_beta   90.00
_cell.angle_gamma   90.00
#
_symmetry.space_group_name_H-M   'P 1'
#
loop_
_entity.id
_entity.type
_entity.pdbx_description
1 polymer ?
#
loop_
_entity_poly.entity_id
_entity_poly.type
_entity_poly.pdbx_seq_one_letter_code
_entity_poly.pdbx_strand_id
1 'polypeptide(L)' 'MLVEGYETGFDEIVELTPEEVVRYRHAQEWDGEYQALDRFSNPESGVLQAAVIRGRRGHRR' A
#
# COMPACT_ATOMS: atom_id res chain seq x y z
N MET A 1 -10.98 11.33 3.50
CA MET A 1 -10.22 10.66 4.58
C MET A 1 -8.81 11.23 4.56
N LEU A 2 -8.25 11.52 5.73
CA LEU A 2 -6.91 12.11 5.88
C LEU A 2 -5.93 11.04 6.35
N VAL A 3 -4.73 11.01 5.80
CA VAL A 3 -3.63 10.19 6.31
C VAL A 3 -2.46 11.08 6.68
N GLU A 4 -1.85 10.80 7.83
CA GLU A 4 -0.65 11.48 8.28
C GLU A 4 0.51 11.18 7.33
N GLY A 5 0.97 12.20 6.62
CA GLY A 5 2.17 12.21 5.82
C GLY A 5 3.40 12.54 6.65
N TYR A 6 4.57 12.11 6.17
CA TYR A 6 5.84 12.25 6.88
C TYR A 6 6.34 13.70 6.98
N GLU A 7 6.06 14.54 5.98
CA GLU A 7 6.66 15.89 5.86
C GLU A 7 5.65 17.04 5.98
N THR A 8 4.37 16.83 5.67
CA THR A 8 3.38 17.91 5.45
C THR A 8 2.22 17.93 6.44
N GLY A 9 2.16 16.99 7.39
CA GLY A 9 1.01 16.82 8.28
C GLY A 9 0.01 15.82 7.70
N PHE A 10 -1.21 16.23 7.37
CA PHE A 10 -2.23 15.32 6.82
C PHE A 10 -2.44 15.53 5.32
N ASP A 11 -2.38 14.45 4.54
CA ASP A 11 -2.71 14.44 3.12
C ASP A 11 -4.14 13.91 2.89
N GLU A 12 -4.83 14.51 1.93
CA GLU A 12 -6.10 13.98 1.46
C GLU A 12 -5.88 12.77 0.54
N ILE A 13 -6.55 11.68 0.91
CA ILE A 13 -6.64 10.49 0.06
C ILE A 13 -7.78 10.67 -0.94
N VAL A 14 -7.45 10.47 -2.22
CA VAL A 14 -8.43 10.54 -3.31
C VAL A 14 -9.32 9.31 -3.31
N GLU A 15 -8.72 8.12 -3.19
CA GLU A 15 -9.43 6.84 -3.22
C GLU A 15 -8.77 5.82 -2.30
N LEU A 16 -9.59 5.01 -1.63
CA LEU A 16 -9.17 3.87 -0.82
C LEU A 16 -9.90 2.63 -1.32
N THR A 17 -9.16 1.57 -1.65
CA THR A 17 -9.73 0.32 -2.16
C THR A 17 -9.21 -0.86 -1.34
N PRO A 18 -10.09 -1.76 -0.86
CA PRO A 18 -9.64 -3.01 -0.26
C PRO A 18 -9.00 -3.90 -1.33
N GLU A 19 -7.82 -4.44 -1.06
CA GLU A 19 -7.08 -5.27 -1.99
C GLU A 19 -6.37 -6.41 -1.26
N GLU A 20 -6.34 -7.58 -1.90
CA GLU A 20 -5.53 -8.70 -1.46
C GLU A 20 -4.09 -8.51 -1.92
N VAL A 21 -3.19 -8.51 -0.96
CA VAL A 21 -1.77 -8.30 -1.19
C VAL A 21 -0.95 -9.44 -0.62
N VAL A 22 0.19 -9.68 -1.24
CA VAL A 22 1.21 -10.60 -0.73
C VAL A 22 2.46 -9.83 -0.40
N ARG A 23 3.14 -10.24 0.67
CA ARG A 23 4.48 -9.72 0.96
C ARG A 23 5.42 -10.11 -0.17
N TYR A 24 6.18 -9.15 -0.69
CA TYR A 24 7.16 -9.44 -1.73
C TYR A 24 8.28 -10.31 -1.16
N ARG A 25 8.51 -11.47 -1.78
CA ARG A 25 9.42 -12.50 -1.26
C ARG A 25 10.88 -12.06 -1.12
N HIS A 26 11.30 -11.08 -1.92
CA HIS A 26 12.68 -10.59 -1.94
C HIS A 26 12.87 -9.31 -1.12
N ALA A 27 11.80 -8.82 -0.48
CA ALA A 27 11.87 -7.68 0.42
C ALA A 27 12.48 -8.11 1.76
N GLN A 28 13.36 -7.29 2.33
CA GLN A 28 13.84 -7.51 3.69
C GLN A 28 12.69 -7.38 4.70
N GLU A 29 12.94 -7.84 5.93
CA GLU A 29 11.91 -7.82 6.98
C GLU A 29 11.38 -6.41 7.27
N TRP A 30 12.23 -5.40 7.11
CA TRP A 30 11.93 -3.99 7.35
C TRP A 30 11.52 -3.20 6.10
N ASP A 31 11.61 -3.79 4.90
CA ASP A 31 11.26 -3.09 3.66
C ASP A 31 9.74 -2.89 3.50
N GLY A 32 8.94 -3.78 4.11
CA GLY A 32 7.49 -3.67 4.11
C GLY A 32 6.87 -3.61 2.72
N GLU A 33 7.51 -4.18 1.69
CA GLU A 33 7.02 -4.16 0.32
C GLU A 33 5.93 -5.23 0.12
N TYR A 34 4.79 -4.79 -0.40
CA TYR A 34 3.65 -5.64 -0.75
C TYR A 34 3.28 -5.47 -2.21
N GLN A 35 2.75 -6.52 -2.82
CA GLN A 35 2.29 -6.50 -4.20
C GLN A 35 0.88 -7.10 -4.28
N ALA A 36 0.10 -6.62 -5.24
CA ALA A 36 -1.25 -7.12 -5.47
C ALA A 36 -1.22 -8.61 -5.87
N LEU A 37 -2.18 -9.37 -5.36
CA LEU A 37 -2.27 -10.81 -5.54
C LEU A 37 -2.42 -11.22 -7.02
N ASP A 38 -3.10 -10.39 -7.81
CA ASP A 38 -3.36 -10.59 -9.24
C ASP A 38 -2.08 -10.71 -10.09
N ARG A 39 -0.96 -10.21 -9.58
CA ARG A 39 0.37 -10.31 -10.21
C ARG A 39 1.03 -11.69 -10.04
N PHE A 40 0.51 -12.55 -9.16
CA PHE A 40 1.12 -13.84 -8.85
C PHE A 40 0.21 -15.00 -9.27
N SER A 41 0.74 -15.92 -10.09
CA SER A 41 0.01 -17.15 -10.45
C SER A 41 -0.05 -18.19 -9.33
N ASN A 42 0.86 -18.12 -8.35
CA ASN A 42 0.89 -19.02 -7.19
C ASN A 42 1.47 -18.29 -5.97
N PRO A 43 0.65 -17.74 -5.07
CA PRO A 43 1.11 -17.01 -3.90
C PRO A 43 1.66 -17.98 -2.84
N GLU A 44 2.99 -18.08 -2.74
CA GLU A 44 3.65 -18.85 -1.67
C GLU A 44 3.66 -18.11 -0.32
N SER A 45 3.55 -16.77 -0.35
CA SER A 45 3.49 -15.92 0.83
C SER A 45 2.03 -15.65 1.23
N GLY A 46 1.76 -15.67 2.54
CA GLY A 46 0.42 -15.50 3.10
C GLY A 46 -0.28 -14.24 2.58
N VAL A 47 -1.46 -14.44 2.02
CA VAL A 47 -2.33 -13.37 1.51
C VAL A 47 -2.83 -12.52 2.68
N LEU A 48 -2.75 -11.21 2.53
CA LEU A 48 -3.21 -10.23 3.51
C LEU A 48 -4.26 -9.32 2.87
N GLN A 49 -5.29 -8.99 3.64
CA GLN A 49 -6.26 -7.96 3.27
C GLN A 49 -5.70 -6.60 3.67
N ALA A 50 -5.55 -5.69 2.72
CA ALA A 50 -5.02 -4.35 2.93
C ALA A 50 -5.93 -3.28 2.32
N ALA A 51 -5.86 -2.06 2.85
CA ALA A 51 -6.50 -0.91 2.24
C ALA A 51 -5.46 -0.13 1.43
N VAL A 52 -5.62 -0.11 0.10
CA VAL A 52 -4.68 0.52 -0.82
C VAL A 52 -5.14 1.95 -1.11
N ILE A 53 -4.22 2.89 -0.92
CA ILE A 53 -4.44 4.31 -1.19
C ILE A 53 -4.13 4.57 -2.66
N ARG A 54 -5.17 4.84 -3.47
CA ARG A 54 -5.04 5.19 -4.88
C ARG A 54 -5.06 6.71 -5.02
N GLY A 55 -3.87 7.28 -5.10
CA GLY A 55 -3.66 8.72 -5.22
C GLY A 55 -3.67 9.44 -3.87
N ARG A 56 -2.67 10.31 -3.72
CA ARG A 56 -2.56 11.28 -2.62
C ARG A 56 -2.53 12.67 -3.23
N ARG A 57 -3.31 13.60 -2.69
CA ARG A 57 -3.12 15.02 -2.98
C ARG A 57 -2.17 15.58 -1.93
N GLY A 58 -0.87 15.46 -2.21
CA GLY A 58 0.14 16.15 -1.43
C GLY A 58 0.01 17.65 -1.65
N HIS A 59 0.19 18.43 -0.58
CA HIS A 59 0.32 19.88 -0.66
C HIS A 59 1.67 20.26 -1.31
N ARG A 60 1.80 20.07 -2.63
CA ARG A 60 2.98 20.52 -3.36
C ARG A 60 2.86 22.03 -3.56
N ARG A 61 3.50 22.80 -2.69
CA ARG A 61 3.81 24.21 -2.94
C ARG A 61 5.08 24.34 -3.78
#